data_AF-A0A7S3GTN7-F1
#
_entry.id   AF-A0A7S3GTN7-F1
#
_cell.length_a   1.000
_cell.length_b   1.000
_cell.length_c   1.000
_cell.angle_alpha   90.00
_cell.angle_beta   90.00
_cell.angle_gamma   90.00
#
_symmetry.space_group_name_H-M   'P 1'
#
loop_
_entity.id
_entity.type
_entity.pdbx_description
1 polymer ?
#
loop_
_entity_poly.entity_id
_entity_poly.type
_entity_poly.pdbx_seq_one_letter_code
_entity_poly.pdbx_strand_id
1 'polypeptide(L)'
;VVQKEEPTLEKQKSELTIRVATGKRQLVDLENEILRLLSETKGSLLDDEGLVNTLQQSKITSEAVVAQLAEAEQTEIKIDAARMGYRSAAIRASLAYFVLDDMSRVDPMYQFSLDAYVDLFNMSIDSSRVGSLDVPVHKRCEDINTEHTLAVYRYTCRGLFEAHKLLFSLQLCLKILETQGNINQEEFNFFSLGAGLVDRL
;
A
#
# COMPACT_ATOMS: atom_id res chain seq x y z
N VAL A 1 8.42 -1.21 -0.28
CA VAL A 1 9.19 -0.10 0.35
C VAL A 1 9.32 -0.28 1.84
N VAL A 2 8.25 -0.15 2.65
CA VAL A 2 8.33 -0.24 4.12
C VAL A 2 8.99 -1.54 4.59
N GLN A 3 8.59 -2.69 4.05
CA GLN A 3 9.22 -3.98 4.38
C GLN A 3 10.76 -3.99 4.25
N LYS A 4 11.29 -3.19 3.32
CA LYS A 4 12.73 -3.11 3.04
C LYS A 4 13.44 -1.97 3.78
N GLU A 5 12.75 -0.87 4.03
CA GLU A 5 13.28 0.29 4.76
C GLU A 5 13.18 0.13 6.28
N GLU A 6 12.04 -0.34 6.78
CA GLU A 6 11.77 -0.58 8.20
C GLU A 6 11.09 -1.94 8.42
N PRO A 7 11.87 -3.04 8.40
CA PRO A 7 11.31 -4.39 8.56
C PRO A 7 10.66 -4.60 9.93
N THR A 8 11.12 -3.89 10.96
CA THR A 8 10.52 -3.90 12.30
C THR A 8 9.10 -3.36 12.30
N LEU A 9 8.86 -2.24 11.63
CA LEU A 9 7.53 -1.63 11.49
C LEU A 9 6.58 -2.54 10.71
N GLU A 10 7.06 -3.19 9.64
CA GLU A 10 6.27 -4.14 8.87
C GLU A 10 5.90 -5.37 9.70
N LYS A 11 6.84 -5.89 10.50
CA LYS A 11 6.57 -7.00 11.42
C LYS A 11 5.51 -6.63 12.47
N GLN A 12 5.61 -5.43 13.06
CA GLN A 12 4.62 -4.92 14.01
C GLN A 12 3.23 -4.82 13.38
N LYS A 13 3.12 -4.31 12.14
CA LYS A 13 1.83 -4.25 11.41
C LYS A 13 1.25 -5.65 11.19
N SER A 14 2.07 -6.61 10.77
CA SER A 14 1.65 -8.01 10.56
C SER A 14 1.15 -8.66 11.85
N GLU A 15 1.92 -8.57 12.93
CA GLU A 15 1.54 -9.08 14.25
C GLU A 15 0.27 -8.42 14.79
N LEU A 16 0.10 -7.11 14.57
CA LEU A 16 -1.10 -6.38 14.95
C LEU A 16 -2.33 -6.85 14.15
N THR A 17 -2.18 -7.04 12.84
CA THR A 17 -3.27 -7.53 11.96
C THR A 17 -3.76 -8.90 12.42
N ILE A 18 -2.84 -9.81 12.73
CA ILE A 18 -3.17 -11.16 13.24
C ILE A 18 -3.89 -11.05 14.59
N ARG A 19 -3.42 -10.19 15.51
CA ARG A 19 -4.07 -9.97 16.81
C ARG A 19 -5.48 -9.42 16.66
N VAL A 20 -5.69 -8.42 15.81
CA VAL A 20 -7.02 -7.84 15.54
C VAL A 20 -7.97 -8.87 14.94
N ALA A 21 -7.50 -9.66 13.96
CA ALA A 21 -8.29 -10.72 13.36
C ALA A 21 -8.68 -11.81 14.38
N THR A 22 -7.74 -12.19 15.25
CA THR A 22 -7.98 -13.19 16.30
C THR A 22 -8.98 -12.67 17.34
N GLY A 23 -8.82 -11.42 17.81
CA GLY A 23 -9.75 -10.82 18.77
C GLY A 23 -11.16 -10.66 18.20
N LYS A 24 -11.30 -10.21 16.94
CA LYS A 24 -12.61 -10.15 16.27
C LYS A 24 -13.27 -11.52 16.15
N ARG A 25 -12.49 -12.56 15.83
CA ARG A 25 -12.99 -13.93 15.78
C ARG A 25 -13.44 -14.43 17.15
N GLN A 26 -12.66 -14.16 18.20
CA GLN A 26 -13.02 -14.53 19.57
C GLN A 26 -14.35 -13.89 20.01
N LEU A 27 -14.63 -12.63 19.63
CA LEU A 27 -15.92 -12.00 19.92
C LEU A 27 -17.08 -12.72 19.24
N VAL A 28 -16.93 -13.10 17.97
CA VAL A 28 -17.95 -13.86 17.24
C VAL A 28 -18.16 -15.24 17.85
N ASP A 29 -17.08 -15.92 18.23
CA ASP A 29 -17.15 -17.24 18.87
C ASP A 29 -17.83 -17.16 20.23
N LEU A 30 -17.55 -16.12 21.03
CA LEU A 30 -18.25 -15.85 22.31
C LEU A 30 -19.73 -15.55 22.10
N GLU A 31 -20.09 -14.76 21.09
CA GLU A 31 -21.49 -14.45 20.76
C GLU A 31 -22.26 -15.70 20.34
N ASN A 32 -21.68 -16.53 19.48
CA ASN A 32 -22.27 -17.80 19.06
C ASN A 32 -22.44 -18.76 20.23
N GLU A 33 -21.48 -18.83 21.15
CA GLU A 33 -21.59 -19.67 22.34
C GLU A 33 -22.70 -19.19 23.27
N ILE A 34 -22.84 -17.88 23.48
CA ILE A 34 -23.96 -17.30 24.24
C ILE A 34 -25.30 -17.66 23.60
N LEU A 35 -25.44 -17.51 22.28
CA LEU A 35 -26.66 -17.86 21.55
C LEU A 35 -26.99 -19.35 21.65
N ARG A 36 -25.97 -20.20 21.52
CA ARG A 36 -26.10 -21.65 21.67
C ARG A 36 -26.62 -22.01 23.06
N LEU A 37 -25.98 -21.50 24.11
CA LEU A 37 -26.36 -21.74 25.49
C LEU A 37 -27.81 -21.28 25.76
N LEU A 38 -28.18 -20.07 25.32
CA LEU A 38 -29.55 -19.55 25.46
C LEU A 38 -30.60 -20.39 24.72
N SER A 39 -30.24 -21.03 23.60
CA SER A 39 -31.13 -21.88 22.82
C SER A 39 -31.32 -23.30 23.40
N GLU A 40 -30.29 -23.82 24.07
CA GLU A 40 -30.28 -25.17 24.64
C GLU A 40 -30.97 -25.22 26.02
N THR A 41 -30.97 -24.12 26.78
CA THR A 41 -31.61 -24.04 28.10
C THR A 41 -33.13 -24.18 27.99
N LYS A 42 -33.67 -25.28 28.52
CA LYS A 42 -35.12 -25.52 28.65
C LYS A 42 -35.54 -25.29 30.10
N GLY A 43 -36.26 -24.21 30.38
CA GLY A 43 -36.75 -23.87 31.72
C GLY A 43 -36.47 -22.41 32.10
N SER A 44 -36.51 -22.10 33.40
CA SER A 44 -36.17 -20.77 33.93
C SER A 44 -34.65 -20.56 33.87
N LEU A 45 -34.23 -19.53 33.13
CA LEU A 45 -32.82 -19.10 33.01
C LEU A 45 -32.17 -18.76 34.35
N LEU A 46 -32.98 -18.37 35.35
CA LEU A 46 -32.52 -17.97 36.68
C LEU A 46 -32.17 -19.18 37.55
N ASP A 47 -32.63 -20.38 37.19
CA ASP A 47 -32.43 -21.60 37.99
C ASP A 47 -31.17 -22.36 37.54
N ASP A 48 -30.56 -21.99 36.41
CA ASP A 48 -29.34 -22.58 35.87
C ASP A 48 -28.11 -21.74 36.28
N GLU A 49 -27.59 -22.02 37.48
CA GLU A 49 -26.40 -21.36 38.03
C GLU A 49 -25.15 -21.55 37.14
N GLY A 50 -25.06 -22.67 36.43
CA GLY A 50 -23.95 -22.95 35.50
C GLY A 50 -23.98 -22.03 34.28
N LEU A 51 -25.18 -21.80 33.73
CA LEU A 51 -25.40 -20.86 32.64
C LEU A 51 -25.07 -19.42 33.07
N VAL A 52 -25.56 -18.98 34.23
CA VAL A 52 -25.30 -17.62 34.73
C VAL A 52 -23.80 -17.36 34.89
N ASN A 53 -23.07 -18.31 35.48
CA ASN A 53 -21.61 -18.22 35.63
C ASN A 53 -20.88 -18.16 34.28
N THR A 54 -21.32 -18.97 33.30
CA THR A 54 -20.73 -18.99 31.96
C THR A 54 -20.98 -17.68 31.21
N LEU A 55 -22.20 -17.14 31.28
CA LEU A 55 -22.54 -15.84 30.70
C LEU A 55 -21.74 -14.70 31.33
N GLN A 56 -21.55 -14.72 32.64
CA GLN A 56 -20.76 -13.72 33.35
C GLN A 56 -19.28 -13.80 32.95
N GLN A 57 -18.72 -15.00 32.83
CA GLN A 57 -17.34 -15.20 32.37
C GLN A 57 -17.16 -14.75 30.90
N SER A 58 -18.10 -15.09 30.02
CA SER A 58 -18.11 -14.65 28.62
C SER A 58 -18.22 -13.13 28.49
N LYS A 59 -19.01 -12.48 29.35
CA LYS A 59 -19.10 -11.01 29.40
C LYS A 59 -17.76 -10.39 29.78
N ILE A 60 -17.12 -10.85 30.86
CA ILE A 60 -15.81 -10.34 31.30
C ILE A 60 -14.77 -10.52 30.20
N THR A 61 -14.74 -11.70 29.55
CA THR A 61 -13.81 -12.00 28.46
C THR A 61 -14.07 -11.10 27.25
N SER A 62 -15.33 -10.88 26.88
CA SER A 62 -15.72 -9.99 25.78
C SER A 62 -15.30 -8.54 26.05
N GLU A 63 -15.57 -8.01 27.25
CA GLU A 63 -15.15 -6.66 27.65
C GLU A 63 -13.62 -6.49 27.57
N ALA A 64 -12.85 -7.50 28.01
CA ALA A 64 -11.40 -7.49 27.91
C ALA A 64 -10.91 -7.50 26.45
N VAL A 65 -11.51 -8.31 25.58
CA VAL A 65 -11.17 -8.36 24.15
C VAL A 65 -11.52 -7.05 23.45
N VAL A 66 -12.67 -6.43 23.78
CA VAL A 66 -13.07 -5.12 23.23
C VAL A 66 -12.07 -4.04 23.64
N ALA A 67 -11.64 -4.00 24.90
CA ALA A 67 -10.62 -3.05 25.35
C ALA A 67 -9.29 -3.25 24.60
N GLN A 68 -8.85 -4.51 24.43
CA GLN A 68 -7.63 -4.83 23.68
C GLN A 68 -7.74 -4.41 22.20
N LEU A 69 -8.89 -4.59 21.56
CA LEU A 69 -9.12 -4.16 20.19
C LEU A 69 -9.06 -2.63 20.05
N ALA A 70 -9.58 -1.89 21.02
CA ALA A 70 -9.50 -0.43 21.04
C ALA A 70 -8.04 0.07 21.15
N GLU A 71 -7.23 -0.57 21.99
CA GLU A 71 -5.78 -0.27 22.08
C GLU A 71 -5.03 -0.64 20.78
N ALA A 72 -5.41 -1.77 20.18
CA ALA A 72 -4.85 -2.22 18.91
C ALA A 72 -5.16 -1.23 17.78
N GLU A 73 -6.37 -0.68 17.72
CA GLU A 73 -6.76 0.34 16.74
C GLU A 73 -5.95 1.64 16.89
N GLN A 74 -5.74 2.12 18.13
CA GLN A 74 -4.87 3.29 18.36
C GLN A 74 -3.42 3.03 17.94
N THR A 75 -2.93 1.82 18.16
CA THR A 75 -1.60 1.41 17.73
C THR A 75 -1.51 1.31 16.20
N GLU A 76 -2.57 0.81 15.57
CA GLU A 76 -2.68 0.70 14.12
C GLU A 76 -2.57 2.07 13.44
N ILE A 77 -3.28 3.08 13.96
CA ILE A 77 -3.21 4.46 13.45
C ILE A 77 -1.77 4.98 13.49
N LYS A 78 -1.04 4.75 14.58
CA LYS A 78 0.35 5.20 14.72
C LYS A 78 1.28 4.51 13.73
N ILE A 79 1.13 3.19 13.57
CA ILE A 79 1.92 2.40 12.61
C ILE A 79 1.62 2.86 11.19
N ASP A 80 0.34 3.02 10.83
CA ASP A 80 -0.04 3.45 9.51
C ASP A 80 0.44 4.88 9.23
N ALA A 81 0.39 5.79 10.21
CA ALA A 81 0.96 7.13 10.07
C ALA A 81 2.48 7.09 9.78
N ALA A 82 3.24 6.21 10.43
CA ALA A 82 4.66 6.02 10.13
C ALA A 82 4.88 5.48 8.71
N ARG A 83 4.08 4.48 8.29
CA ARG A 83 4.14 3.89 6.94
C ARG A 83 3.80 4.89 5.84
N MET A 84 2.87 5.81 6.12
CA MET A 84 2.46 6.87 5.20
C MET A 84 3.60 7.80 4.80
N GLY A 85 4.66 7.90 5.63
CA GLY A 85 5.88 8.63 5.27
C GLY A 85 6.55 8.10 3.99
N TYR A 86 6.41 6.81 3.69
CA TYR A 86 6.97 6.18 2.48
C TYR A 86 6.01 6.16 1.29
N ARG A 87 4.80 6.73 1.43
CA ARG A 87 3.76 6.67 0.40
C ARG A 87 4.19 7.34 -0.91
N SER A 88 4.96 8.43 -0.84
CA SER A 88 5.44 9.15 -2.03
C SER A 88 6.32 8.26 -2.91
N ALA A 89 7.19 7.44 -2.31
CA ALA A 89 8.02 6.48 -3.03
C ALA A 89 7.20 5.35 -3.66
N ALA A 90 6.17 4.86 -2.95
CA ALA A 90 5.27 3.85 -3.49
C ALA A 90 4.45 4.36 -4.69
N ILE A 91 3.94 5.59 -4.62
CA ILE A 91 3.21 6.23 -5.73
C ILE A 91 4.12 6.37 -6.96
N ARG A 92 5.36 6.85 -6.78
CA ARG A 92 6.32 7.00 -7.87
C ARG A 92 6.63 5.66 -8.55
N ALA A 93 6.88 4.62 -7.77
CA ALA A 93 7.14 3.29 -8.29
C ALA A 93 5.91 2.69 -8.99
N SER A 94 4.70 2.87 -8.46
CA SER A 94 3.49 2.41 -9.16
C SER A 94 3.31 3.11 -10.50
N LEU A 95 3.55 4.42 -10.55
CA LEU A 95 3.41 5.21 -11.76
C LEU A 95 4.40 4.78 -12.84
N ALA A 96 5.68 4.63 -12.47
CA ALA A 96 6.71 4.21 -13.43
C ALA A 96 6.43 2.80 -13.99
N TYR A 97 5.84 1.89 -13.20
CA TYR A 97 5.41 0.59 -13.69
C TYR A 97 4.29 0.69 -14.73
N PHE A 98 3.26 1.49 -14.48
CA PHE A 98 2.16 1.63 -15.45
C PHE A 98 2.62 2.31 -16.75
N VAL A 99 3.55 3.27 -16.68
CA VAL A 99 4.19 3.82 -17.88
C VAL A 99 4.94 2.75 -18.66
N LEU A 100 5.64 1.85 -17.95
CA LEU A 100 6.34 0.73 -18.55
C LEU A 100 5.39 -0.27 -19.21
N ASP A 101 4.29 -0.60 -18.56
CA ASP A 101 3.25 -1.51 -19.05
C ASP A 101 2.54 -0.96 -20.31
N ASP A 102 2.26 0.36 -20.32
CA ASP A 102 1.66 1.04 -21.47
C ASP A 102 2.56 1.04 -22.72
N MET A 103 3.87 0.78 -22.60
CA MET A 103 4.75 0.65 -23.76
C MET A 103 4.37 -0.53 -24.67
N SER A 104 3.68 -1.54 -24.15
CA SER A 104 3.14 -2.65 -24.95
C SER A 104 2.13 -2.19 -26.00
N ARG A 105 1.52 -1.00 -25.82
CA ARG A 105 0.62 -0.36 -26.79
C ARG A 105 1.37 0.31 -27.94
N VAL A 106 2.62 0.71 -27.72
CA VAL A 106 3.49 1.29 -28.75
C VAL A 106 4.01 0.19 -29.66
N ASP A 107 4.52 -0.88 -29.05
CA ASP A 107 4.96 -2.07 -29.76
C ASP A 107 4.68 -3.32 -28.89
N PRO A 108 4.00 -4.36 -29.42
CA PRO A 108 3.72 -5.59 -28.67
C PRO A 108 4.97 -6.29 -28.12
N MET A 109 6.18 -6.02 -28.64
CA MET A 109 7.44 -6.55 -28.12
C MET A 109 7.85 -5.92 -26.78
N TYR A 110 7.31 -4.75 -26.41
CA TYR A 110 7.64 -4.05 -25.17
C TYR A 110 6.84 -4.59 -23.99
N GLN A 111 7.16 -5.82 -23.61
CA GLN A 111 6.57 -6.48 -22.45
C GLN A 111 7.57 -6.54 -21.30
N PHE A 112 7.10 -6.15 -20.12
CA PHE A 112 7.91 -6.14 -18.91
C PHE A 112 7.14 -6.87 -17.80
N SER A 113 7.79 -7.83 -17.15
CA SER A 113 7.16 -8.54 -16.04
C SER A 113 7.14 -7.68 -14.79
N LEU A 114 6.05 -7.79 -14.01
CA LEU A 114 5.95 -7.14 -12.71
C LEU A 114 7.06 -7.63 -11.76
N ASP A 115 7.39 -8.93 -11.81
CA ASP A 115 8.44 -9.49 -10.95
C ASP A 115 9.81 -8.85 -11.21
N ALA A 116 10.22 -8.72 -12.49
CA ALA A 116 11.47 -8.07 -12.83
C ALA A 116 11.49 -6.59 -12.44
N TYR A 117 10.33 -5.92 -12.52
CA TYR A 117 10.17 -4.54 -12.07
C TYR A 117 10.32 -4.41 -10.55
N VAL A 118 9.71 -5.32 -9.78
CA VAL A 118 9.82 -5.35 -8.31
C VAL A 118 11.29 -5.57 -7.90
N ASP A 119 12.00 -6.47 -8.58
CA ASP A 119 13.43 -6.68 -8.35
C ASP A 119 14.25 -5.42 -8.65
N LEU A 120 13.99 -4.76 -9.77
CA LEU A 120 14.64 -3.49 -10.12
C LEU A 120 14.36 -2.41 -9.06
N PHE A 121 13.14 -2.33 -8.55
CA PHE A 121 12.79 -1.39 -7.50
C PHE A 121 13.51 -1.69 -6.19
N ASN A 122 13.58 -2.96 -5.81
CA ASN A 122 14.35 -3.43 -4.67
C ASN A 122 15.83 -3.06 -4.80
N MET A 123 16.43 -3.24 -5.98
CA MET A 123 17.83 -2.81 -6.25
C MET A 123 17.99 -1.29 -6.19
N SER A 124 17.00 -0.53 -6.65
CA SER A 124 17.00 0.94 -6.61
C SER A 124 16.95 1.46 -5.16
N ILE A 125 16.19 0.80 -4.30
CA ILE A 125 16.15 1.09 -2.86
C ILE A 125 17.54 0.89 -2.23
N ASP A 126 18.23 -0.20 -2.55
CA ASP A 126 19.56 -0.47 -1.99
C ASP A 126 20.62 0.51 -2.51
N SER A 127 20.64 0.75 -3.81
CA SER A 127 21.62 1.63 -4.47
C SER A 127 21.45 3.11 -4.13
N SER A 128 20.23 3.56 -3.84
CA SER A 128 19.97 4.94 -3.41
C SER A 128 20.48 5.26 -1.99
N ARG A 129 20.98 4.27 -1.22
CA ARG A 129 21.58 4.51 0.09
C ARG A 129 22.98 5.11 -0.06
N VAL A 130 23.05 6.43 -0.22
CA VAL A 130 24.30 7.19 -0.29
C VAL A 130 24.40 8.11 0.93
N GLY A 131 25.38 7.87 1.81
CA GLY A 131 25.65 8.72 2.98
C GLY A 131 25.22 8.15 4.33
N SER A 132 24.95 9.04 5.29
CA SER A 132 24.61 8.69 6.68
C SER A 132 23.26 7.98 6.81
N LEU A 133 23.12 7.05 7.76
CA LEU A 133 21.88 6.31 8.00
C LEU A 133 20.72 7.18 8.52
N ASP A 134 21.02 8.33 9.12
CA ASP A 134 20.01 9.19 9.76
C ASP A 134 19.54 10.30 8.80
N VAL A 135 18.72 9.93 7.83
CA VAL A 135 18.11 10.85 6.85
C VAL A 135 16.60 10.91 7.10
N PRO A 136 15.97 12.10 7.14
CA PRO A 136 14.53 12.21 7.26
C PRO A 136 13.79 11.43 6.17
N VAL A 137 12.69 10.76 6.53
CA VAL A 137 11.91 9.88 5.64
C VAL A 137 11.54 10.56 4.31
N HIS A 138 11.19 11.85 4.33
CA HIS A 138 10.88 12.62 3.11
C HIS A 138 12.07 12.65 2.14
N LYS A 139 13.26 13.01 2.62
CA LYS A 139 14.47 13.07 1.80
C LYS A 139 14.86 11.68 1.33
N ARG A 140 14.73 10.67 2.20
CA ARG A 140 14.96 9.27 1.81
C ARG A 140 14.05 8.85 0.64
N CYS A 141 12.78 9.24 0.64
CA CYS A 141 11.86 8.95 -0.46
C CYS A 141 12.26 9.68 -1.75
N GLU A 142 12.76 10.90 -1.67
CA GLU A 142 13.28 11.66 -2.82
C GLU A 142 14.51 10.98 -3.44
N ASP A 143 15.43 10.49 -2.61
CA ASP A 143 16.61 9.74 -3.06
C ASP A 143 16.20 8.44 -3.77
N ILE A 144 15.26 7.68 -3.18
CA ILE A 144 14.70 6.47 -3.81
C ILE A 144 14.03 6.82 -5.14
N ASN A 145 13.22 7.88 -5.17
CA ASN A 145 12.52 8.29 -6.38
C ASN A 145 13.47 8.66 -7.51
N THR A 146 14.53 9.39 -7.19
CA THR A 146 15.53 9.84 -8.16
C THR A 146 16.28 8.65 -8.75
N GLU A 147 16.82 7.79 -7.88
CA GLU A 147 17.56 6.61 -8.32
C GLU A 147 16.67 5.64 -9.08
N HIS A 148 15.46 5.38 -8.59
CA HIS A 148 14.55 4.45 -9.24
C HIS A 148 14.07 4.96 -10.60
N THR A 149 13.77 6.25 -10.74
CA THR A 149 13.41 6.85 -12.04
C THR A 149 14.52 6.65 -13.06
N LEU A 150 15.78 6.86 -12.65
CA LEU A 150 16.94 6.66 -13.50
C LEU A 150 17.19 5.18 -13.83
N ALA A 151 17.02 4.29 -12.84
CA ALA A 151 17.17 2.84 -13.00
C ALA A 151 16.14 2.29 -13.99
N VAL A 152 14.87 2.68 -13.86
CA VAL A 152 13.78 2.34 -14.80
C VAL A 152 14.14 2.84 -16.20
N TYR A 153 14.54 4.10 -16.34
CA TYR A 153 14.94 4.64 -17.65
C TYR A 153 16.05 3.84 -18.33
N ARG A 154 17.12 3.56 -17.59
CA ARG A 154 18.27 2.80 -18.10
C ARG A 154 17.91 1.36 -18.43
N TYR A 155 17.11 0.72 -17.58
CA TYR A 155 16.68 -0.67 -17.78
C TYR A 155 15.81 -0.79 -19.04
N THR A 156 14.80 0.06 -19.18
CA THR A 156 13.87 0.05 -20.31
C THR A 156 14.57 0.42 -21.62
N CYS A 157 15.42 1.45 -21.63
CA CYS A 157 16.13 1.88 -22.85
C CYS A 157 17.14 0.86 -23.40
N ARG A 158 17.47 -0.21 -22.66
CA ARG A 158 18.25 -1.34 -23.20
C ARG A 158 17.42 -2.24 -24.11
N GLY A 159 16.11 -2.30 -23.91
CA GLY A 159 15.19 -3.12 -24.70
C GLY A 159 14.40 -2.35 -25.77
N LEU A 160 14.33 -1.01 -25.67
CA LEU A 160 13.63 -0.18 -26.65
C LEU A 160 14.47 0.08 -27.91
N PHE A 161 13.78 0.15 -29.05
CA PHE A 161 14.36 0.74 -30.27
C PHE A 161 14.64 2.23 -30.05
N GLU A 162 15.68 2.74 -30.71
CA GLU A 162 16.13 4.13 -30.56
C GLU A 162 15.00 5.15 -30.80
N ALA A 163 14.14 4.87 -31.79
CA ALA A 163 13.00 5.71 -32.15
C ALA A 163 11.99 5.91 -30.99
N HIS A 164 11.88 4.96 -30.07
CA HIS A 164 10.88 4.99 -28.98
C HIS A 164 11.44 5.46 -27.63
N LYS A 165 12.76 5.66 -27.52
CA LYS A 165 13.39 6.09 -26.25
C LYS A 165 12.93 7.49 -25.82
N LEU A 166 12.83 8.41 -26.78
CA LEU A 166 12.36 9.77 -26.50
C LEU A 166 10.89 9.79 -26.06
N LEU A 167 10.05 8.98 -26.72
CA LEU A 167 8.64 8.82 -26.36
C LEU A 167 8.51 8.33 -24.91
N PHE A 168 9.24 7.27 -24.55
CA PHE A 168 9.23 6.73 -23.19
C PHE A 168 9.71 7.76 -22.15
N SER A 169 10.82 8.46 -22.43
CA SER A 169 11.35 9.51 -21.55
C SER A 169 10.31 10.63 -21.31
N LEU A 170 9.65 11.07 -22.38
CA LEU A 170 8.60 12.08 -22.32
C LEU A 170 7.41 11.59 -21.50
N GLN A 171 6.90 10.38 -21.77
CA GLN A 171 5.75 9.82 -21.05
C GLN A 171 6.04 9.65 -19.55
N LEU A 172 7.23 9.17 -19.20
CA LEU A 172 7.66 9.04 -17.80
C LEU A 172 7.72 10.41 -17.10
N CYS A 173 8.31 11.41 -17.75
CA CYS A 173 8.40 12.77 -17.23
C CYS A 173 7.01 13.41 -17.05
N LEU A 174 6.16 13.32 -18.06
CA LEU A 174 4.81 13.87 -18.03
C LEU A 174 3.98 13.26 -16.90
N LYS A 175 3.99 11.93 -16.76
CA LYS A 175 3.25 11.24 -15.69
C LYS A 175 3.74 11.65 -14.31
N ILE A 176 5.06 11.81 -14.14
CA ILE A 176 5.66 12.33 -12.92
C ILE A 176 5.14 13.74 -12.58
N LEU A 177 5.16 14.66 -13.56
CA LEU A 177 4.75 16.05 -13.38
C LEU A 177 3.23 16.19 -13.19
N GLU A 178 2.43 15.38 -13.90
CA GLU A 178 0.97 15.30 -13.75
C GLU A 178 0.60 14.95 -12.31
N THR A 179 1.29 13.96 -11.71
CA THR A 179 1.04 13.53 -10.32
C THR A 179 1.45 14.58 -9.30
N GLN A 180 2.36 15.48 -9.67
CA GLN A 180 2.75 16.63 -8.85
C GLN A 180 1.80 17.83 -9.02
N GLY A 181 0.85 17.77 -9.95
CA GLY A 181 -0.02 18.89 -10.30
C GLY A 181 0.69 20.00 -11.08
N ASN A 182 1.85 19.70 -11.67
CA ASN A 182 2.71 20.67 -12.36
C ASN A 182 2.43 20.77 -13.87
N ILE A 183 1.33 20.17 -14.35
CA ILE A 183 0.93 20.22 -15.77
C ILE A 183 -0.42 20.91 -15.89
N ASN A 184 -0.48 21.94 -16.72
CA ASN A 184 -1.74 22.48 -17.19
C ASN A 184 -2.37 21.51 -18.20
N GLN A 185 -3.56 20.99 -17.86
CA GLN A 185 -4.25 20.01 -18.69
C GLN A 185 -4.67 20.58 -20.04
N GLU A 186 -4.98 21.88 -20.14
CA GLU A 186 -5.34 22.52 -21.41
C GLU A 186 -4.14 22.56 -22.37
N GLU A 187 -2.97 22.95 -21.86
CA GLU A 187 -1.73 22.96 -22.63
C GLU A 187 -1.31 21.54 -23.04
N PHE A 188 -1.46 20.56 -22.15
CA PHE A 188 -1.16 19.17 -22.46
C PHE A 188 -2.09 18.58 -23.52
N ASN A 189 -3.38 18.90 -23.44
CA ASN A 189 -4.36 18.51 -24.46
C ASN A 189 -4.05 19.16 -25.81
N PHE A 190 -3.71 20.45 -25.80
CA PHE A 190 -3.26 21.15 -27.02
C PHE A 190 -2.01 20.53 -27.61
N PHE A 191 -1.01 20.21 -26.78
CA PHE A 191 0.20 19.53 -27.21
C PHE A 191 -0.08 18.15 -27.84
N SER A 192 -1.02 17.40 -27.25
CA SER A 192 -1.32 16.01 -27.66
C SER A 192 -2.27 15.91 -28.87
N LEU A 193 -3.30 16.77 -28.92
CA LEU A 193 -4.37 16.72 -29.93
C LEU A 193 -4.16 17.71 -31.08
N GLY A 194 -3.32 18.73 -30.87
CA GLY A 194 -3.11 19.83 -31.81
C GLY A 194 -4.26 20.84 -31.85
N ALA A 195 -3.98 22.01 -32.45
CA ALA A 195 -4.88 23.17 -32.44
C ALA A 195 -6.29 22.90 -33.01
N GLY A 196 -6.43 22.04 -34.02
CA GLY A 196 -7.69 21.83 -34.72
C GLY A 196 -8.76 21.04 -33.97
N LEU A 197 -8.40 20.37 -32.86
CA LEU A 197 -9.30 19.54 -32.05
C LEU A 197 -9.71 20.21 -30.73
N VAL A 198 -8.89 21.12 -30.19
CA VAL A 198 -9.16 21.83 -28.94
C VAL A 198 -10.32 22.82 -29.09
N ASP A 199 -10.47 23.48 -30.24
CA ASP A 199 -11.57 24.41 -30.52
C ASP A 199 -12.97 23.73 -30.62
N ARG A 200 -13.04 22.39 -30.56
CA ARG A 200 -14.29 21.62 -30.73
C ARG A 200 -14.77 20.91 -29.46
N LEU A 201 -14.02 21.03 -28.35
CA LEU A 201 -14.35 20.47 -27.03
C LEU A 201 -14.75 21.60 -26.08
#